data_AF-A0A6P6STZ5-F1
#
_entry.id   AF-A0A6P6STZ5-F1
#
_cell.length_a   1.000
_cell.length_b   1.000
_cell.length_c   1.000
_cell.angle_alpha   90.00
_cell.angle_beta   90.00
_cell.angle_gamma   90.00
#
_symmetry.space_group_name_H-M   'P 1'
#
loop_
_entity.id
_entity.type
_entity.pdbx_description
1 polymer ?
#
loop_
_entity_poly.entity_id
_entity_poly.type
_entity_poly.pdbx_seq_one_letter_code
_entity_poly.pdbx_strand_id
1 'polypeptide(L)'
;MFRDGYQTTGCYNLDCPGFVHTSNSIALDVALSPVSTYHGAQHEIILQIFKDPKQNVWWLQHGNDDVIGYWPASLFTDLADSASLIEWGGEIINNAQDGQHTTTQMGSGHFAEEQAGGASYFKNLQVVDQSNTLVPPGDITTVAEKPNCYNIVSGKSDDAGDYFYFGGPGRNPNCP
;
A
#
# COMPACT_ATOMS: atom_id res chain seq x y z
N MET A 1 5.72 7.64 -8.49
CA MET A 1 4.27 7.90 -8.66
C MET A 1 3.97 8.07 -10.15
N PHE A 2 2.96 7.37 -10.64
CA PHE A 2 2.53 7.40 -12.04
C PHE A 2 1.33 8.32 -12.17
N ARG A 3 1.45 9.39 -12.96
CA ARG A 3 0.41 10.43 -13.07
C ARG A 3 -0.72 10.03 -14.01
N ASP A 4 -0.47 9.08 -14.90
CA ASP A 4 -1.40 8.68 -15.97
C ASP A 4 -1.79 7.20 -15.91
N GLY A 5 -1.65 6.54 -14.76
CA GLY A 5 -1.99 5.12 -14.62
C GLY A 5 -1.09 4.21 -15.46
N TYR A 6 0.23 4.36 -15.32
CA TYR A 6 1.26 3.55 -15.98
C TYR A 6 1.36 3.67 -17.51
N GLN A 7 0.78 4.72 -18.12
CA GLN A 7 0.74 4.84 -19.57
C GLN A 7 2.06 5.35 -20.15
N THR A 8 2.51 6.52 -19.70
CA THR A 8 3.69 7.19 -20.27
C THR A 8 4.53 7.95 -19.25
N THR A 9 3.97 8.22 -18.06
CA THR A 9 4.59 9.11 -17.08
C THR A 9 4.65 8.48 -15.69
N GLY A 10 5.84 8.50 -15.10
CA GLY A 10 6.08 8.15 -13.71
C GLY A 10 7.54 7.87 -13.43
N CYS A 11 7.90 7.94 -12.16
CA CYS A 11 9.22 7.56 -11.66
C CYS A 11 9.09 6.89 -10.30
N TYR A 12 10.12 6.18 -9.88
CA TYR A 12 10.23 5.68 -8.53
C TYR A 12 10.97 6.69 -7.66
N ASN A 13 10.59 6.76 -6.38
CA ASN A 13 11.28 7.56 -5.36
C ASN A 13 11.55 9.02 -5.80
N LEU A 14 12.81 9.44 -5.72
CA LEU A 14 13.28 10.78 -6.08
C LEU A 14 13.96 10.81 -7.46
N ASP A 15 13.81 9.75 -8.26
CA ASP A 15 14.44 9.65 -9.58
C ASP A 15 13.91 10.72 -10.55
N CYS A 16 12.70 11.23 -10.30
CA CYS A 16 12.20 12.44 -10.95
C CYS A 16 11.55 13.39 -9.93
N PRO A 17 11.47 14.69 -10.26
CA PRO A 17 10.77 15.67 -9.43
C PRO A 17 9.30 15.29 -9.22
N GLY A 18 8.82 15.41 -7.98
CA GLY A 18 7.41 15.25 -7.67
C GLY A 18 7.16 15.20 -6.17
N PHE A 19 7.81 14.27 -5.49
CA PHE A 19 7.79 14.26 -4.03
C PHE A 19 8.82 15.25 -3.47
N VAL A 20 8.40 16.07 -2.52
CA VAL A 20 9.28 16.95 -1.75
C VAL A 20 9.51 16.29 -0.40
N HIS A 21 10.71 15.74 -0.24
CA HIS A 21 11.16 15.17 1.01
C HIS A 21 11.46 16.27 2.03
N THR A 22 10.90 16.16 3.24
CA THR A 22 11.09 17.16 4.31
C THR A 22 11.70 16.58 5.58
N SER A 23 11.65 15.26 5.76
CA SER A 23 12.22 14.62 6.94
C SER A 23 13.76 14.67 6.93
N ASN A 24 14.34 14.81 8.12
CA ASN A 24 15.77 14.62 8.35
C ASN A 24 16.07 13.31 9.09
N SER A 25 15.03 12.55 9.46
CA SER A 25 15.12 11.33 10.26
C SER A 25 14.75 10.07 9.47
N ILE A 26 13.87 10.18 8.48
CA ILE A 26 13.35 9.07 7.69
C ILE A 26 13.68 9.32 6.24
N ALA A 27 14.63 8.56 5.69
CA ALA A 27 14.91 8.58 4.26
C ALA A 27 13.84 7.80 3.47
N LEU A 28 13.59 8.21 2.22
CA LEU A 28 12.90 7.34 1.28
C LEU A 28 13.80 6.16 0.93
N ASP A 29 13.19 5.03 0.55
CA ASP A 29 13.91 3.79 0.22
C ASP A 29 14.69 3.18 1.41
N VAL A 30 14.36 3.60 2.64
CA VAL A 30 14.94 3.00 3.84
C VAL A 30 14.39 1.58 4.04
N ALA A 31 15.28 0.65 4.34
CA ALA A 31 14.88 -0.70 4.71
C ALA A 31 14.13 -0.67 6.05
N LEU A 32 12.97 -1.32 6.10
CA LEU A 32 12.27 -1.55 7.36
C LEU A 32 13.11 -2.46 8.25
N SER A 33 13.30 -2.06 9.50
CA SER A 33 13.99 -2.87 10.50
C SER A 33 13.41 -2.56 11.89
N PRO A 34 13.07 -3.58 12.68
CA PRO A 34 13.08 -5.01 12.33
C PRO A 34 11.97 -5.40 11.33
N VAL A 35 12.14 -6.56 10.67
CA VAL A 35 11.13 -7.17 9.79
C VAL A 35 10.48 -8.38 10.46
N SER A 36 9.22 -8.65 10.12
CA SER A 36 8.47 -9.80 10.65
C SER A 36 9.14 -11.14 10.32
N THR A 37 8.97 -12.11 11.20
CA THR A 37 9.39 -13.51 11.00
C THR A 37 8.17 -14.39 10.77
N TYR A 38 8.24 -15.31 9.81
CA TYR A 38 7.17 -16.27 9.53
C TYR A 38 6.84 -17.11 10.77
N HIS A 39 5.57 -17.09 11.19
CA HIS A 39 5.04 -17.63 12.46
C HIS A 39 5.81 -17.20 13.71
N GLY A 40 6.41 -16.01 13.68
CA GLY A 40 7.22 -15.45 14.76
C GLY A 40 6.83 -14.02 15.11
N ALA A 41 7.83 -13.23 15.53
CA ALA A 41 7.62 -11.82 15.86
C ALA A 41 7.07 -11.05 14.64
N GLN A 42 5.99 -10.31 14.85
CA GLN A 42 5.38 -9.45 13.83
C GLN A 42 5.72 -7.99 14.12
N HIS A 43 6.04 -7.25 13.07
CA HIS A 43 6.38 -5.84 13.12
C HIS A 43 5.50 -5.07 12.14
N GLU A 44 5.08 -3.88 12.56
CA GLU A 44 4.11 -3.06 11.86
C GLU A 44 4.64 -1.63 11.73
N ILE A 45 4.22 -0.97 10.66
CA ILE A 45 4.40 0.47 10.49
C ILE A 45 3.02 1.10 10.29
N ILE A 46 2.92 2.37 10.68
CA ILE A 46 1.72 3.17 10.45
C ILE A 46 2.08 4.18 9.36
N LEU A 47 1.29 4.20 8.30
CA LEU A 47 1.43 5.15 7.19
C LEU A 47 0.12 5.90 7.02
N GLN A 48 0.22 7.21 6.80
CA GLN A 48 -0.92 8.07 6.54
C GLN A 48 -0.63 8.95 5.34
N ILE A 49 -1.61 9.04 4.44
CA ILE A 49 -1.64 10.02 3.35
C ILE A 49 -2.87 10.89 3.54
N PHE A 50 -2.70 12.21 3.54
CA PHE A 50 -3.81 13.14 3.75
C PHE A 50 -3.63 14.43 2.96
N LYS A 51 -4.75 15.00 2.51
CA LYS A 51 -4.79 16.27 1.79
C LYS A 51 -4.78 17.43 2.78
N ASP A 52 -3.83 18.35 2.65
CA ASP A 52 -3.90 19.66 3.29
C ASP A 52 -4.48 20.68 2.30
N PRO A 53 -5.71 21.17 2.51
CA PRO A 53 -6.33 22.15 1.62
C PRO A 53 -5.72 23.55 1.78
N LYS A 54 -5.08 23.87 2.93
CA LYS A 54 -4.48 25.19 3.17
C LYS A 54 -3.18 25.35 2.38
N GLN A 55 -2.35 24.30 2.40
CA GLN A 55 -1.07 24.29 1.67
C GLN A 55 -1.20 23.77 0.23
N ASN A 56 -2.35 23.18 -0.09
CA ASN A 56 -2.64 22.54 -1.35
C ASN A 56 -1.64 21.42 -1.72
N VAL A 57 -1.36 20.53 -0.76
CA VAL A 57 -0.46 19.39 -0.92
C VAL A 57 -1.06 18.11 -0.35
N TRP A 58 -0.51 16.96 -0.74
CA TRP A 58 -0.74 15.66 -0.12
C TRP A 58 0.44 15.29 0.75
N TRP A 59 0.24 15.11 2.05
CA TRP A 59 1.27 14.73 2.98
C TRP A 59 1.44 13.21 3.02
N LEU A 60 2.68 12.75 3.18
CA LEU A 60 3.02 11.39 3.59
C LEU A 60 3.61 11.44 5.00
N GLN A 61 3.02 10.68 5.90
CA GLN A 61 3.40 10.62 7.29
C GLN A 61 3.65 9.17 7.72
N HIS A 62 4.66 8.98 8.56
CA HIS A 62 4.94 7.75 9.27
C HIS A 62 4.61 7.91 10.75
N GLY A 63 3.94 6.92 11.34
CA GLY A 63 3.49 7.02 12.73
C GLY A 63 2.53 8.19 12.94
N ASN A 64 2.57 8.78 14.14
CA ASN A 64 1.63 9.83 14.53
C ASN A 64 2.11 11.24 14.19
N ASP A 65 3.42 11.46 14.05
CA ASP A 65 3.99 12.82 13.98
C ASP A 65 5.13 12.99 12.95
N ASP A 66 5.68 11.90 12.39
CA ASP A 66 6.84 11.99 11.50
C ASP A 66 6.42 12.20 10.04
N VAL A 67 6.32 13.47 9.65
CA VAL A 67 6.08 13.85 8.25
C VAL A 67 7.32 13.55 7.40
N ILE A 68 7.18 12.62 6.46
CA ILE A 68 8.24 12.26 5.52
C ILE A 68 8.40 13.35 4.46
N GLY A 69 7.29 13.85 3.95
CA GLY A 69 7.27 14.84 2.88
C GLY A 69 5.90 14.95 2.23
N TYR A 70 5.84 15.56 1.05
CA TYR A 70 4.58 15.82 0.36
C TYR A 70 4.66 15.78 -1.15
N TRP A 71 3.50 15.58 -1.79
CA TRP A 71 3.28 15.83 -3.21
C TRP A 71 2.46 17.11 -3.40
N PRO A 72 2.94 18.09 -4.19
CA PRO A 72 2.12 19.22 -4.62
C PRO A 72 0.87 18.75 -5.37
N ALA A 73 -0.30 19.32 -5.06
CA ALA A 73 -1.54 18.95 -5.74
C ALA A 73 -1.52 19.23 -7.25
N SER A 74 -0.69 20.18 -7.70
CA SER A 74 -0.48 20.48 -9.12
C SER A 74 0.10 19.32 -9.93
N LEU A 75 0.57 18.26 -9.26
CA LEU A 75 0.98 17.03 -9.93
C LEU A 75 -0.20 16.18 -10.37
N PHE A 76 -1.42 16.44 -9.88
CA PHE A 76 -2.57 15.58 -10.08
C PHE A 76 -3.69 16.30 -10.82
N THR A 77 -4.38 15.56 -11.67
CA THR A 77 -5.67 15.94 -12.24
C THR A 77 -6.79 15.49 -11.30
N ASP A 78 -6.90 14.18 -11.09
CA ASP A 78 -8.04 13.59 -10.38
C ASP A 78 -7.89 13.64 -8.86
N LEU A 79 -6.66 13.75 -8.36
CA LEU A 79 -6.33 13.91 -6.94
C LEU A 79 -6.00 15.36 -6.58
N ALA A 80 -6.32 16.35 -7.43
CA ALA A 80 -5.97 17.74 -7.13
C ALA A 80 -6.64 18.23 -5.84
N ASP A 81 -7.92 17.91 -5.66
CA ASP A 81 -8.74 18.39 -4.55
C ASP A 81 -9.00 17.30 -3.50
N SER A 82 -9.39 16.11 -3.93
CA SER A 82 -9.72 14.98 -3.05
C SER A 82 -9.55 13.64 -3.77
N ALA A 83 -9.63 12.54 -3.02
CA ALA A 83 -9.70 11.20 -3.60
C ALA A 83 -11.16 10.75 -3.70
N SER A 84 -11.53 10.18 -4.85
CA SER A 84 -12.83 9.53 -5.08
C SER A 84 -12.78 8.01 -4.92
N LEU A 85 -11.58 7.43 -4.99
CA LEU A 85 -11.28 6.02 -4.79
C LEU A 85 -10.06 5.91 -3.88
N ILE A 86 -10.13 4.99 -2.92
CA ILE A 86 -9.03 4.66 -2.00
C ILE A 86 -8.83 3.16 -2.07
N GLU A 87 -7.60 2.74 -2.33
CA GLU A 87 -7.21 1.34 -2.45
C GLU A 87 -6.06 1.04 -1.51
N TRP A 88 -6.08 -0.15 -0.92
CA TRP A 88 -4.98 -0.74 -0.17
C TRP A 88 -4.66 -2.09 -0.78
N GLY A 89 -3.39 -2.41 -0.94
CA GLY A 89 -3.01 -3.69 -1.50
C GLY A 89 -1.58 -3.73 -2.00
N GLY A 90 -1.34 -4.62 -2.95
CA GLY A 90 -0.07 -4.79 -3.62
C GLY A 90 -0.29 -5.03 -5.11
N GLU A 91 0.74 -4.74 -5.89
CA GLU A 91 0.75 -4.91 -7.34
C GLU A 91 1.94 -5.78 -7.74
N ILE A 92 1.73 -6.64 -8.73
CA ILE A 92 2.77 -7.51 -9.28
C ILE A 92 2.86 -7.26 -10.77
N ILE A 93 4.06 -6.91 -11.22
CA ILE A 93 4.39 -6.82 -12.64
C ILE A 93 4.86 -8.21 -13.10
N ASN A 94 4.16 -8.80 -14.07
CA ASN A 94 4.58 -10.02 -14.73
C ASN A 94 5.02 -9.73 -16.18
N ASN A 95 6.34 -9.68 -16.40
CA ASN A 95 6.94 -9.50 -17.72
C ASN A 95 7.43 -10.82 -18.34
N ALA A 96 7.07 -11.97 -17.76
CA ALA A 96 7.55 -13.26 -18.23
C ALA A 96 7.04 -13.55 -19.65
N GLN A 97 7.97 -13.99 -20.49
CA GLN A 97 7.67 -14.49 -21.83
C GLN A 97 7.27 -15.97 -21.72
N ASP A 98 6.61 -16.51 -22.75
CA ASP A 98 6.21 -17.92 -22.85
C ASP A 98 5.04 -18.38 -21.95
N GLY A 99 4.25 -17.43 -21.44
CA GLY A 99 2.97 -17.72 -20.76
C GLY A 99 3.10 -18.24 -19.33
N GLN A 100 4.31 -18.29 -18.77
CA GLN A 100 4.54 -18.59 -17.36
C GLN A 100 4.25 -17.38 -16.48
N HIS A 101 3.75 -17.61 -15.28
CA HIS A 101 3.62 -16.56 -14.28
C HIS A 101 4.99 -16.16 -13.68
N THR A 102 5.09 -14.95 -13.14
CA THR A 102 6.29 -14.51 -12.44
C THR A 102 6.49 -15.29 -11.14
N THR A 103 7.76 -15.48 -10.74
CA THR A 103 8.13 -16.04 -9.43
C THR A 103 8.18 -14.97 -8.33
N THR A 104 7.82 -13.72 -8.64
CA THR A 104 7.75 -12.63 -7.67
C THR A 104 6.74 -12.97 -6.59
N GLN A 105 7.17 -12.92 -5.34
CA GLN A 105 6.32 -13.13 -4.18
C GLN A 105 5.62 -11.81 -3.80
N MET A 106 4.35 -11.89 -3.40
CA MET A 106 3.63 -10.75 -2.82
C MET A 106 3.61 -10.89 -1.29
N GLY A 107 3.94 -9.81 -0.58
CA GLY A 107 3.98 -9.81 0.89
C GLY A 107 5.00 -10.81 1.43
N SER A 108 4.56 -11.72 2.31
CA SER A 108 5.40 -12.79 2.85
C SER A 108 5.68 -13.93 1.85
N GLY A 109 5.02 -13.93 0.69
CA GLY A 109 5.05 -15.04 -0.27
C GLY A 109 4.11 -16.20 0.08
N HIS A 110 3.33 -16.06 1.15
CA HIS A 110 2.33 -17.02 1.59
C HIS A 110 0.92 -16.52 1.27
N PHE A 111 -0.02 -17.44 1.08
CA PHE A 111 -1.41 -17.11 0.81
C PHE A 111 -2.12 -16.56 2.06
N ALA A 112 -3.13 -15.74 1.83
CA ALA A 112 -3.88 -15.02 2.86
C ALA A 112 -4.57 -15.92 3.90
N GLU A 113 -4.88 -17.18 3.56
CA GLU A 113 -5.47 -18.16 4.48
C GLU A 113 -4.52 -18.56 5.62
N GLU A 114 -3.22 -18.29 5.49
CA GLU A 114 -2.27 -18.50 6.59
C GLU A 114 -2.41 -17.43 7.70
N GLN A 115 -3.10 -16.33 7.42
CA GLN A 115 -3.50 -15.31 8.41
C GLN A 115 -2.33 -14.80 9.27
N ALA A 116 -2.61 -14.47 10.54
CA ALA A 116 -1.65 -13.88 11.46
C ALA A 116 -0.39 -14.74 11.59
N GLY A 117 0.77 -14.11 11.39
CA GLY A 117 2.07 -14.78 11.45
C GLY A 117 2.51 -15.43 10.14
N GLY A 118 1.57 -15.85 9.28
CA GLY A 118 1.89 -16.47 8.00
C GLY A 118 1.84 -15.51 6.81
N ALA A 119 0.73 -14.79 6.67
CA ALA A 119 0.47 -13.86 5.59
C ALA A 119 0.83 -12.41 5.96
N SER A 120 1.12 -11.59 4.95
CA SER A 120 1.17 -10.12 5.13
C SER A 120 -0.23 -9.56 5.32
N TYR A 121 -0.34 -8.40 5.98
CA TYR A 121 -1.62 -7.79 6.26
C TYR A 121 -1.56 -6.27 6.28
N PHE A 122 -2.71 -5.66 6.02
CA PHE A 122 -3.04 -4.31 6.48
C PHE A 122 -4.11 -4.43 7.55
N LYS A 123 -4.01 -3.62 8.60
CA LYS A 123 -5.02 -3.53 9.65
C LYS A 123 -5.29 -2.09 10.02
N ASN A 124 -6.37 -1.88 10.77
CA ASN A 124 -6.84 -0.57 11.20
C ASN A 124 -6.96 0.39 10.00
N LEU A 125 -7.59 -0.10 8.92
CA LEU A 125 -7.83 0.71 7.74
C LEU A 125 -8.71 1.90 8.11
N GLN A 126 -8.28 3.08 7.70
CA GLN A 126 -8.98 4.34 7.96
C GLN A 126 -8.82 5.27 6.77
N VAL A 127 -9.77 6.18 6.61
CA VAL A 127 -9.76 7.24 5.60
C VAL A 127 -9.77 8.59 6.30
N VAL A 128 -9.13 9.58 5.69
CA VAL A 128 -9.20 10.96 6.18
C VAL A 128 -10.36 11.66 5.48
N ASP A 129 -11.32 12.12 6.27
CA ASP A 129 -12.51 12.79 5.75
C ASP A 129 -12.25 14.29 5.47
N GLN A 130 -13.29 14.97 4.98
CA GLN A 130 -13.28 16.41 4.69
C GLN A 130 -13.04 17.32 5.91
N SER A 131 -13.22 16.79 7.13
CA SER A 131 -12.89 17.50 8.39
C SER A 131 -11.43 17.28 8.81
N ASN A 132 -10.65 16.56 8.00
CA ASN A 132 -9.30 16.11 8.30
C ASN A 132 -9.23 15.17 9.51
N THR A 133 -10.26 14.33 9.67
CA THR A 133 -10.37 13.35 10.76
C THR A 133 -10.25 11.93 10.20
N LEU A 134 -9.54 11.06 10.92
CA LEU A 134 -9.50 9.63 10.62
C LEU A 134 -10.83 8.97 10.98
N VAL A 135 -11.47 8.33 10.01
CA VAL A 135 -12.72 7.59 10.18
C VAL A 135 -12.59 6.19 9.57
N PRO A 136 -13.35 5.20 10.05
CA PRO A 136 -13.42 3.89 9.39
C PRO A 136 -13.86 4.06 7.92
N PRO A 137 -13.36 3.23 7.00
CA PRO A 137 -13.84 3.21 5.63
C PRO A 137 -15.32 2.79 5.59
N GLY A 138 -15.97 3.12 4.47
CA GLY A 138 -17.29 2.56 4.14
C GLY A 138 -17.20 1.08 3.76
N ASP A 139 -18.09 0.63 2.87
CA ASP A 139 -18.05 -0.75 2.39
C ASP A 139 -16.76 -1.01 1.59
N ILE A 140 -16.01 -2.04 2.01
CA ILE A 140 -14.78 -2.46 1.34
C ILE A 140 -15.08 -3.64 0.42
N THR A 141 -14.60 -3.55 -0.83
CA THR A 141 -14.60 -4.67 -1.77
C THR A 141 -13.17 -5.17 -1.97
N THR A 142 -12.98 -6.48 -2.04
CA THR A 142 -11.68 -7.10 -2.31
C THR A 142 -11.59 -7.58 -3.75
N VAL A 143 -10.46 -7.33 -4.42
CA VAL A 143 -10.19 -7.81 -5.78
C VAL A 143 -8.84 -8.53 -5.81
N ALA A 144 -8.82 -9.73 -6.38
CA ALA A 144 -7.59 -10.45 -6.71
C ALA A 144 -7.70 -10.93 -8.17
N GLU A 145 -6.90 -10.36 -9.06
CA GLU A 145 -6.96 -10.68 -10.49
C GLU A 145 -6.53 -12.13 -10.79
N LYS A 146 -5.62 -12.66 -9.97
CA LYS A 146 -5.03 -13.98 -10.10
C LYS A 146 -5.01 -14.70 -8.74
N PRO A 147 -6.17 -15.14 -8.21
CA PRO A 147 -6.31 -15.67 -6.85
C PRO A 147 -5.43 -16.91 -6.60
N ASN A 148 -5.15 -17.71 -7.62
CA ASN A 148 -4.26 -18.87 -7.48
C ASN A 148 -2.77 -18.49 -7.38
N CYS A 149 -2.39 -17.25 -7.68
CA CYS A 149 -1.04 -16.73 -7.60
C CYS A 149 -0.86 -15.87 -6.34
N TYR A 150 -1.85 -15.00 -6.09
CA TYR A 150 -1.95 -14.12 -4.93
C TYR A 150 -3.42 -13.94 -4.57
N ASN A 151 -3.76 -14.03 -3.29
CA ASN A 151 -5.14 -13.87 -2.83
C ASN A 151 -5.25 -12.94 -1.62
N ILE A 152 -6.49 -12.69 -1.23
CA ILE A 152 -6.88 -11.77 -0.17
C ILE A 152 -7.95 -12.43 0.69
N VAL A 153 -7.84 -12.27 2.01
CA VAL A 153 -8.88 -12.63 2.99
C VAL A 153 -9.10 -11.40 3.87
N SER A 154 -10.28 -10.79 3.78
CA SER A 154 -10.66 -9.63 4.59
C SER A 154 -11.45 -10.01 5.85
N GLY A 155 -11.42 -9.12 6.84
CA GLY A 155 -12.17 -9.27 8.08
C GLY A 155 -12.33 -7.94 8.81
N LYS A 156 -13.12 -8.00 9.89
CA LYS A 156 -13.32 -6.87 10.79
C LYS A 156 -13.33 -7.36 12.23
N SER A 157 -12.63 -6.67 13.13
CA SER A 157 -12.68 -6.93 14.57
C SER A 157 -12.46 -5.65 15.36
N ASP A 158 -12.81 -5.68 16.65
CA ASP A 158 -12.63 -4.51 17.53
C ASP A 158 -11.15 -4.12 17.68
N ASP A 159 -10.25 -5.11 17.72
CA ASP A 159 -8.81 -4.88 17.94
C ASP A 159 -8.06 -4.47 16.65
N ALA A 160 -8.51 -4.94 15.49
CA ALA A 160 -7.82 -4.74 14.21
C ALA A 160 -8.56 -3.80 13.25
N GLY A 161 -9.73 -3.28 13.63
CA GLY A 161 -10.60 -2.51 12.76
C GLY A 161 -10.99 -3.31 11.52
N ASP A 162 -11.15 -2.63 10.38
CA ASP A 162 -11.16 -3.28 9.08
C ASP A 162 -9.73 -3.68 8.71
N TYR A 163 -9.55 -4.93 8.26
CA TYR A 163 -8.25 -5.50 7.93
C TYR A 163 -8.34 -6.50 6.79
N PHE A 164 -7.20 -6.83 6.20
CA PHE A 164 -7.10 -7.97 5.29
C PHE A 164 -5.70 -8.58 5.33
N TYR A 165 -5.67 -9.90 5.16
CA TYR A 165 -4.47 -10.65 4.82
C TYR A 165 -4.33 -10.72 3.30
N PHE A 166 -3.10 -10.65 2.81
CA PHE A 166 -2.79 -10.76 1.39
C PHE A 166 -1.43 -11.42 1.19
N GLY A 167 -1.25 -12.01 0.02
CA GLY A 167 0.04 -12.52 -0.41
C GLY A 167 -0.08 -13.69 -1.36
N GLY A 168 1.07 -14.26 -1.69
CA GLY A 168 1.14 -15.49 -2.46
C GLY A 168 2.51 -15.68 -3.09
N PRO A 169 2.84 -16.92 -3.49
CA PRO A 169 4.17 -17.28 -3.96
C PRO A 169 4.43 -16.85 -5.41
N GLY A 170 3.41 -16.31 -6.10
CA GLY A 170 3.43 -16.16 -7.54
C GLY A 170 3.33 -17.51 -8.22
N ARG A 171 4.28 -17.82 -9.10
CA ARG A 171 4.25 -19.05 -9.90
C ARG A 171 4.25 -20.30 -9.02
N ASN A 172 3.25 -21.15 -9.21
CA ASN A 172 3.06 -22.42 -8.50
C ASN A 172 2.23 -23.40 -9.35
N PRO A 173 2.01 -24.66 -8.95
CA PRO A 173 1.25 -25.63 -9.76
C PRO A 173 -0.18 -25.21 -10.16
N ASN A 174 -0.82 -24.32 -9.38
CA ASN A 174 -2.15 -23.76 -9.66
C ASN A 174 -2.10 -22.39 -10.36
N CYS A 175 -0.89 -21.84 -10.52
CA CYS A 175 -0.58 -20.61 -11.23
C CYS A 175 0.73 -20.80 -12.03
N PRO A 176 0.68 -21.51 -13.16
CA PRO A 176 1.87 -21.84 -13.95
C PRO A 176 2.48 -20.61 -14.65
#